data_AF-I1WXR7-F1
#
_entry.id   AF-I1WXR7-F1
#
_cell.length_a   1.000
_cell.length_b   1.000
_cell.length_c   1.000
_cell.angle_alpha   90.00
_cell.angle_beta   90.00
_cell.angle_gamma   90.00
#
_symmetry.space_group_name_H-M   'P 1'
#
loop_
_entity.id
_entity.type
_entity.pdbx_description
1 polymer ?
#
loop_
_entity_poly.entity_id
_entity_poly.type
_entity_poly.pdbx_seq_one_letter_code
_entity_poly.pdbx_strand_id
1 'polypeptide(L)'
;MALSITRGLLLLAALCCLAPTSLAGVLQGHAVQETDDTSHQEAACHKIAPNLANFAFSIYHKLAHQSNTSNIFFSPVSIASAFAMLSLGAKGNTHTEILEGLGFNLTELAEAEIHKGFQHLLHTLNQPNHQLQLTTGNGLFINESAKLVDTFLEDVKNLYHSKAFSINFRDAEEAKKKINDYVEKGSHGKIVDLVKDLDQDTVFALVNYISFKVLPIYICPNCPFLKRTI
;
A
#
# COMPACT_ATOMS: atom_id res chain seq x y z
N MET A 1 37.67 -22.42 9.17
CA MET A 1 36.76 -23.34 9.88
C MET A 1 35.45 -22.59 10.11
N ALA A 2 34.52 -22.67 9.16
CA ALA A 2 33.33 -23.54 9.17
C ALA A 2 32.29 -23.06 10.22
N LEU A 3 31.33 -22.22 9.82
CA LEU A 3 29.99 -22.55 9.29
C LEU A 3 28.99 -22.99 10.38
N SER A 4 27.92 -22.21 10.58
CA SER A 4 26.59 -22.78 10.83
C SER A 4 25.50 -21.88 10.25
N ILE A 5 24.98 -22.32 9.11
CA ILE A 5 23.75 -21.90 8.44
C ILE A 5 22.60 -22.62 9.12
N THR A 6 21.53 -21.92 9.54
CA THR A 6 20.14 -22.45 9.61
C THR A 6 19.18 -21.31 9.95
N ARG A 7 18.48 -20.71 8.96
CA ARG A 7 17.08 -20.99 8.52
C ARG A 7 16.01 -20.47 9.50
N GLY A 8 14.91 -19.83 9.09
CA GLY A 8 14.29 -19.69 7.77
C GLY A 8 13.38 -18.46 7.68
N LEU A 9 13.29 -17.84 6.50
CA LEU A 9 12.14 -17.93 5.58
C LEU A 9 10.80 -17.54 6.23
N LEU A 10 10.45 -16.24 6.14
CA LEU A 10 9.06 -15.80 6.21
C LEU A 10 8.60 -15.53 4.77
N LEU A 11 8.13 -16.60 4.11
CA LEU A 11 7.34 -16.49 2.90
C LEU A 11 5.98 -15.90 3.28
N LEU A 12 5.72 -14.65 2.87
CA LEU A 12 4.37 -14.13 2.75
C LEU A 12 3.79 -14.60 1.41
N ALA A 13 3.50 -15.89 1.35
CA ALA A 13 2.63 -16.50 0.35
C ALA A 13 1.45 -17.14 1.09
N ALA A 14 0.59 -16.29 1.64
CA ALA A 14 -0.65 -16.72 2.30
C ALA A 14 -1.77 -15.76 1.92
N LEU A 15 -2.08 -15.69 0.62
CA LEU A 15 -3.33 -15.09 0.12
C LEU A 15 -3.84 -15.77 -1.17
N CYS A 16 -3.55 -17.06 -1.35
CA CYS A 16 -4.05 -17.85 -2.49
C CYS A 16 -4.94 -19.05 -2.10
N CYS A 17 -5.56 -19.07 -0.93
CA CYS A 17 -6.48 -20.16 -0.56
C CYS A 17 -7.78 -19.63 0.05
N LEU A 18 -8.60 -18.98 -0.78
CA LEU A 18 -10.05 -18.93 -0.59
C LEU A 18 -10.71 -19.37 -1.90
N ALA A 19 -10.57 -20.65 -2.21
CA ALA A 19 -11.50 -21.35 -3.08
C ALA A 19 -12.28 -22.33 -2.20
N PRO A 20 -13.59 -22.14 -1.97
CA PRO A 20 -14.38 -23.16 -1.32
C PRO A 20 -14.78 -24.20 -2.37
N THR A 21 -14.11 -25.35 -2.34
CA THR A 21 -14.68 -26.60 -2.85
C THR A 21 -15.31 -27.38 -1.69
N SER A 22 -16.45 -27.99 -1.99
CA SER A 22 -17.35 -28.81 -1.14
C SER A 22 -18.36 -27.97 -0.32
N LEU A 23 -19.67 -28.20 -0.36
CA LEU A 23 -20.43 -29.45 -0.50
C LEU A 23 -21.67 -29.26 -1.41
N ALA A 24 -21.90 -30.23 -2.29
CA ALA A 24 -23.23 -30.49 -2.83
C ALA A 24 -24.08 -31.15 -1.73
N GLY A 25 -25.24 -30.55 -1.41
CA GLY A 25 -26.19 -31.13 -0.47
C GLY A 25 -27.34 -30.19 -0.11
N VAL A 26 -28.49 -30.44 -0.75
CA VAL A 26 -29.85 -30.03 -0.36
C VAL A 26 -30.29 -28.60 -0.73
N LEU A 27 -30.91 -28.51 -1.91
CA LEU A 27 -31.86 -27.47 -2.27
C LEU A 27 -33.16 -27.67 -1.47
N GLN A 28 -33.46 -26.79 -0.51
CA GLN A 28 -34.84 -26.39 -0.22
C GLN A 28 -34.81 -24.99 0.41
N GLY A 29 -35.64 -24.10 -0.14
CA GLY A 29 -35.47 -22.65 -0.08
C GLY A 29 -35.52 -22.01 1.31
N HIS A 30 -34.99 -20.79 1.37
CA HIS A 30 -35.76 -19.57 1.66
C HIS A 30 -34.94 -18.37 1.15
N ALA A 31 -35.57 -17.51 0.36
CA ALA A 31 -34.98 -16.31 -0.17
C ALA A 31 -34.73 -15.30 0.96
N VAL A 32 -33.47 -14.89 1.13
CA VAL A 32 -33.11 -13.61 1.73
C VAL A 32 -32.15 -12.93 0.76
N GLN A 33 -32.60 -11.81 0.25
CA GLN A 33 -31.94 -11.00 -0.76
C GLN A 33 -30.97 -10.06 -0.03
N GLU A 34 -29.71 -10.46 0.09
CA GLU A 34 -28.60 -9.57 0.50
C GLU A 34 -27.78 -9.17 -0.74
N THR A 35 -27.97 -7.92 -1.12
CA THR A 35 -27.12 -6.98 -1.90
C THR A 35 -25.94 -7.52 -2.74
N ASP A 36 -26.04 -7.24 -4.04
CA ASP A 36 -25.19 -7.57 -5.20
C ASP A 36 -23.81 -6.84 -5.27
N ASP A 37 -23.48 -5.95 -4.32
CA ASP A 37 -22.27 -5.12 -4.40
C ASP A 37 -20.97 -5.84 -3.99
N THR A 38 -21.04 -6.80 -3.06
CA THR A 38 -19.84 -7.41 -2.45
C THR A 38 -19.06 -8.32 -3.43
N SER A 39 -19.77 -9.00 -4.35
CA SER A 39 -19.18 -9.92 -5.33
C SER A 39 -18.41 -9.19 -6.44
N HIS A 40 -18.91 -8.03 -6.87
CA HIS A 40 -18.28 -7.17 -7.88
C HIS A 40 -17.06 -6.42 -7.34
N GLN A 41 -17.07 -6.06 -6.04
CA GLN A 41 -15.94 -5.43 -5.37
C GLN A 41 -14.74 -6.38 -5.25
N GLU A 42 -14.94 -7.61 -4.76
CA GLU A 42 -13.87 -8.62 -4.66
C GLU A 42 -13.18 -8.86 -6.01
N ALA A 43 -13.94 -8.87 -7.11
CA ALA A 43 -13.38 -9.04 -8.44
C ALA A 43 -12.40 -7.92 -8.86
N ALA A 44 -12.50 -6.69 -8.32
CA ALA A 44 -11.72 -5.55 -8.81
C ALA A 44 -10.24 -5.57 -8.39
N CYS A 45 -9.93 -5.87 -7.12
CA CYS A 45 -8.53 -5.92 -6.68
C CYS A 45 -7.78 -7.15 -7.24
N HIS A 46 -8.52 -8.23 -7.55
CA HIS A 46 -7.95 -9.41 -8.21
C HIS A 46 -7.41 -9.10 -9.62
N LYS A 47 -7.97 -8.11 -10.33
CA LYS A 47 -7.49 -7.70 -11.65
C LYS A 47 -6.09 -7.09 -11.62
N ILE A 48 -5.71 -6.43 -10.53
CA ILE A 48 -4.40 -5.76 -10.39
C ILE A 48 -3.36 -6.59 -9.62
N ALA A 49 -3.79 -7.66 -8.95
CA ALA A 49 -2.92 -8.48 -8.11
C ALA A 49 -1.72 -9.09 -8.85
N PRO A 50 -1.85 -9.63 -10.09
CA PRO A 50 -0.72 -10.15 -10.84
C PRO A 50 0.34 -9.07 -11.14
N ASN A 51 -0.09 -7.86 -11.51
CA ASN A 51 0.80 -6.73 -11.79
C ASN A 51 1.54 -6.31 -10.52
N LEU A 52 0.85 -6.21 -9.38
CA LEU A 52 1.47 -5.90 -8.09
C LEU A 52 2.50 -6.96 -7.65
N ALA A 53 2.25 -8.25 -7.89
CA ALA A 53 3.20 -9.31 -7.60
C ALA A 53 4.46 -9.19 -8.47
N ASN A 54 4.30 -8.98 -9.78
CA ASN A 54 5.43 -8.79 -10.71
C ASN A 54 6.24 -7.54 -10.37
N PHE A 55 5.57 -6.44 -10.02
CA PHE A 55 6.20 -5.21 -9.55
C PHE A 55 7.00 -5.44 -8.27
N ALA A 56 6.44 -6.17 -7.30
CA ALA A 56 7.13 -6.54 -6.06
C ALA A 56 8.43 -7.30 -6.33
N PHE A 57 8.39 -8.33 -7.17
CA PHE A 57 9.59 -9.10 -7.54
C PHE A 57 10.60 -8.24 -8.30
N SER A 58 10.15 -7.37 -9.19
CA SER A 58 11.03 -6.47 -9.94
C SER A 58 11.79 -5.50 -9.03
N ILE A 59 11.11 -4.90 -8.05
CA ILE A 59 11.77 -4.06 -7.03
C ILE A 59 12.71 -4.91 -6.17
N TYR A 60 12.26 -6.06 -5.69
CA TYR A 60 13.07 -6.93 -4.85
C TYR A 60 14.40 -7.30 -5.54
N HIS A 61 14.35 -7.72 -6.80
CA HIS A 61 15.55 -8.03 -7.57
C HIS A 61 16.48 -6.83 -7.69
N LYS A 62 15.95 -5.65 -8.02
CA LYS A 62 16.75 -4.41 -8.08
C LYS A 62 17.45 -4.11 -6.75
N LEU A 63 16.75 -4.22 -5.63
CA LEU A 63 17.32 -4.00 -4.30
C LEU A 63 18.36 -5.08 -3.92
N ALA A 64 18.08 -6.35 -4.22
CA ALA A 64 18.99 -7.46 -3.94
C ALA A 64 20.29 -7.39 -4.75
N HIS A 65 20.24 -6.78 -5.95
CA HIS A 65 21.44 -6.52 -6.74
C HIS A 65 22.31 -5.37 -6.18
N GLN A 66 21.75 -4.46 -5.39
CA GLN A 66 22.50 -3.34 -4.80
C GLN A 66 23.32 -3.78 -3.57
N SER A 67 22.81 -4.71 -2.77
CA SER A 67 23.52 -5.24 -1.60
C SER A 67 23.10 -6.68 -1.33
N ASN A 68 24.09 -7.56 -1.20
CA ASN A 68 23.89 -8.97 -0.80
C ASN A 68 24.09 -9.21 0.70
N THR A 69 24.38 -8.16 1.47
CA THR A 69 24.67 -8.23 2.92
C THR A 69 23.63 -7.53 3.79
N SER A 70 22.79 -6.69 3.20
CA SER A 70 21.78 -5.91 3.91
C SER A 70 20.42 -6.60 3.91
N ASN A 71 19.64 -6.39 4.97
CA ASN A 71 18.25 -6.80 5.00
C ASN A 71 17.43 -5.98 3.98
N ILE A 72 16.48 -6.63 3.31
CA ILE A 72 15.53 -5.97 2.40
C ILE A 72 14.15 -6.03 3.03
N PHE A 73 13.56 -4.86 3.26
CA PHE A 73 12.21 -4.73 3.79
C PHE A 73 11.54 -3.52 3.15
N PHE A 74 10.42 -3.76 2.47
CA PHE A 74 9.61 -2.73 1.83
C PHE A 74 8.18 -3.25 1.62
N SER A 75 7.25 -2.36 1.32
CA SER A 75 5.88 -2.72 0.95
C SER A 75 5.62 -2.39 -0.52
N PRO A 76 5.49 -3.41 -1.39
CA PRO A 76 5.16 -3.19 -2.80
C PRO A 76 3.83 -2.46 -2.99
N VAL A 77 2.81 -2.82 -2.20
CA VAL A 77 1.47 -2.21 -2.27
C VAL A 77 1.52 -0.72 -1.92
N SER A 78 2.28 -0.36 -0.89
CA SER A 78 2.50 1.03 -0.47
C SER A 78 3.09 1.88 -1.60
N ILE A 79 4.19 1.41 -2.20
CA ILE A 79 4.86 2.11 -3.30
C ILE A 79 3.94 2.19 -4.52
N ALA A 80 3.34 1.07 -4.92
CA ALA A 80 2.47 1.02 -6.09
C ALA A 80 1.23 1.93 -5.93
N SER A 81 0.63 1.96 -4.75
CA SER A 81 -0.52 2.83 -4.47
C SER A 81 -0.15 4.32 -4.55
N ALA A 82 1.03 4.69 -4.05
CA ALA A 82 1.52 6.06 -4.14
C ALA A 82 1.71 6.50 -5.60
N PHE A 83 2.37 5.67 -6.42
CA PHE A 83 2.58 5.98 -7.83
C PHE A 83 1.29 5.92 -8.66
N ALA A 84 0.40 4.97 -8.41
CA ALA A 84 -0.91 4.93 -9.07
C ALA A 84 -1.77 6.13 -8.69
N MET A 85 -1.68 6.63 -7.47
CA MET A 85 -2.32 7.90 -7.11
C MET A 85 -1.67 9.09 -7.82
N LEU A 86 -0.34 9.10 -7.94
CA LEU A 86 0.39 10.15 -8.65
C LEU A 86 0.01 10.21 -10.13
N SER A 87 -0.32 9.07 -10.76
CA SER A 87 -0.73 9.05 -12.17
C SER A 87 -2.03 9.83 -12.42
N LEU A 88 -2.94 9.94 -11.44
CA LEU A 88 -4.16 10.77 -11.56
C LEU A 88 -3.85 12.25 -11.85
N GLY A 89 -2.68 12.74 -11.40
CA GLY A 89 -2.22 14.11 -11.65
C GLY A 89 -1.29 14.25 -12.85
N ALA A 90 -0.84 13.14 -13.44
CA ALA A 90 0.07 13.11 -14.58
C ALA A 90 -0.69 13.07 -15.90
N LYS A 91 -0.05 13.49 -17.00
CA LYS A 91 -0.59 13.41 -18.37
C LYS A 91 0.49 13.00 -19.36
N GLY A 92 0.07 12.52 -20.53
CA GLY A 92 0.99 12.13 -21.61
C GLY A 92 1.97 11.05 -21.18
N ASN A 93 3.22 11.15 -21.63
CA ASN A 93 4.23 10.12 -21.37
C ASN A 93 4.49 9.87 -19.88
N THR A 94 4.46 10.91 -19.04
CA THR A 94 4.66 10.75 -17.59
C THR A 94 3.57 9.87 -16.98
N HIS A 95 2.33 10.01 -17.43
CA HIS A 95 1.23 9.16 -16.99
C HIS A 95 1.44 7.70 -17.43
N THR A 96 1.75 7.50 -18.71
CA THR A 96 2.00 6.17 -19.27
C THR A 96 3.17 5.46 -18.59
N GLU A 97 4.31 6.13 -18.43
CA GLU A 97 5.52 5.58 -17.81
C GLU A 97 5.27 5.16 -16.35
N ILE A 98 4.44 5.89 -15.60
CA ILE A 98 4.06 5.51 -14.25
C ILE A 98 3.27 4.19 -14.27
N LEU A 99 2.20 4.11 -15.06
CA LEU A 99 1.33 2.93 -15.07
C LEU A 99 2.03 1.69 -15.66
N GLU A 100 2.80 1.84 -16.73
CA GLU A 100 3.61 0.75 -17.29
C GLU A 100 4.74 0.35 -16.35
N GLY A 101 5.35 1.30 -15.64
CA GLY A 101 6.36 1.03 -14.61
C GLY A 101 5.82 0.22 -13.42
N LEU A 102 4.52 0.33 -13.13
CA LEU A 102 3.79 -0.52 -12.18
C LEU A 102 3.39 -1.88 -12.78
N GLY A 103 3.71 -2.10 -14.05
CA GLY A 103 3.45 -3.33 -14.78
C GLY A 103 2.09 -3.40 -15.44
N PHE A 104 1.33 -2.30 -15.53
CA PHE A 104 0.02 -2.28 -16.19
C PHE A 104 0.15 -2.09 -17.70
N ASN A 105 -0.57 -2.91 -18.47
CA ASN A 105 -0.74 -2.72 -19.90
C ASN A 105 -2.09 -2.02 -20.16
N LEU A 106 -2.05 -0.76 -20.56
CA LEU A 106 -3.25 0.06 -20.80
C LEU A 106 -4.10 -0.42 -21.99
N THR A 107 -3.58 -1.35 -22.81
CA THR A 107 -4.36 -2.01 -23.87
C THR A 107 -5.16 -3.22 -23.36
N GLU A 108 -4.77 -3.79 -22.23
CA GLU A 108 -5.41 -4.98 -21.64
C GLU A 108 -6.35 -4.63 -20.49
N LEU A 109 -6.03 -3.57 -19.73
CA LEU A 109 -6.83 -3.12 -18.60
C LEU A 109 -7.06 -1.61 -18.67
N ALA A 110 -8.33 -1.22 -18.65
CA ALA A 110 -8.71 0.19 -18.63
C ALA A 110 -8.21 0.86 -17.35
N GLU A 111 -7.75 2.10 -17.46
CA GLU A 111 -7.22 2.88 -16.33
C GLU A 111 -8.22 3.00 -15.16
N ALA A 112 -9.50 3.21 -15.47
CA ALA A 112 -10.55 3.25 -14.44
C ALA A 112 -10.61 1.95 -13.61
N GLU A 113 -10.36 0.80 -14.22
CA GLU A 113 -10.32 -0.49 -13.53
C GLU A 113 -9.05 -0.63 -12.68
N ILE A 114 -7.93 -0.03 -13.08
CA ILE A 114 -6.69 0.03 -12.29
C ILE A 114 -6.96 0.79 -10.98
N HIS A 115 -7.48 2.02 -11.10
CA HIS A 115 -7.76 2.85 -9.93
C HIS A 115 -8.85 2.26 -9.03
N LYS A 116 -9.89 1.66 -9.60
CA LYS A 116 -10.92 0.92 -8.85
C LYS A 116 -10.31 -0.29 -8.12
N GLY A 117 -9.36 -0.98 -8.74
CA GLY A 117 -8.61 -2.07 -8.11
C GLY A 117 -7.82 -1.59 -6.89
N PHE A 118 -7.13 -0.45 -6.99
CA PHE A 118 -6.43 0.16 -5.85
C PHE A 118 -7.38 0.65 -4.76
N GLN A 119 -8.50 1.27 -5.13
CA GLN A 119 -9.52 1.71 -4.19
C GLN A 119 -10.04 0.52 -3.37
N HIS A 120 -10.40 -0.56 -4.03
CA HIS A 120 -10.87 -1.76 -3.35
C HIS A 120 -9.76 -2.38 -2.47
N LEU A 121 -8.53 -2.48 -2.97
CA LEU A 121 -7.40 -2.97 -2.19
C LEU A 121 -7.17 -2.15 -0.91
N LEU A 122 -7.10 -0.82 -1.03
CA LEU A 122 -6.87 0.07 0.11
C LEU A 122 -8.05 0.08 1.09
N HIS A 123 -9.28 -0.09 0.59
CA HIS A 123 -10.44 -0.27 1.44
C HIS A 123 -10.31 -1.55 2.27
N THR A 124 -10.03 -2.68 1.63
CA THR A 124 -9.87 -4.00 2.28
C THR A 124 -8.72 -4.00 3.30
N LEU A 125 -7.59 -3.37 2.98
CA LEU A 125 -6.45 -3.30 3.90
C LEU A 125 -6.71 -2.41 5.14
N ASN A 126 -7.63 -1.45 5.05
CA ASN A 126 -8.00 -0.59 6.18
C ASN A 126 -9.23 -1.08 6.95
N GLN A 127 -9.83 -2.22 6.57
CA GLN A 127 -10.95 -2.78 7.31
C GLN A 127 -10.49 -3.26 8.70
N PRO A 128 -11.23 -2.95 9.78
CA PRO A 128 -10.91 -3.44 11.11
C PRO A 128 -10.85 -4.97 11.13
N ASN A 129 -9.75 -5.52 11.65
CA ASN A 129 -9.59 -6.97 11.82
C ASN A 129 -9.08 -7.28 13.24
N HIS A 130 -9.77 -8.20 13.92
CA HIS A 130 -9.46 -8.56 15.31
C HIS A 130 -8.12 -9.28 15.49
N GLN A 131 -7.55 -9.85 14.44
CA GLN A 131 -6.31 -10.63 14.46
C GLN A 131 -5.14 -9.89 13.79
N LEU A 132 -5.43 -8.90 12.95
CA LEU A 132 -4.46 -8.12 12.19
C LEU A 132 -4.76 -6.62 12.34
N GLN A 133 -3.85 -5.90 12.97
CA GLN A 133 -3.85 -4.44 12.92
C GLN A 133 -3.04 -4.01 11.71
N LEU A 134 -3.73 -3.59 10.66
CA LEU A 134 -3.12 -3.02 9.47
C LEU A 134 -3.57 -1.57 9.33
N THR A 135 -2.63 -0.66 9.08
CA THR A 135 -2.94 0.75 8.82
C THR A 135 -2.10 1.22 7.66
N THR A 136 -2.75 1.78 6.63
CA THR A 136 -2.08 2.40 5.50
C THR A 136 -2.63 3.80 5.28
N GLY A 137 -1.78 4.71 4.80
CA GLY A 137 -2.20 6.07 4.52
C GLY A 137 -1.33 6.74 3.46
N ASN A 138 -1.96 7.66 2.75
CA ASN A 138 -1.37 8.48 1.68
C ASN A 138 -1.56 9.96 2.04
N GLY A 139 -0.49 10.74 1.98
CA GLY A 139 -0.51 12.18 2.21
C GLY A 139 0.15 12.92 1.06
N LEU A 140 -0.54 13.90 0.50
CA LEU A 140 0.01 14.83 -0.48
C LEU A 140 0.29 16.15 0.23
N PHE A 141 1.53 16.62 0.18
CA PHE A 141 1.93 17.90 0.74
C PHE A 141 2.32 18.80 -0.41
N ILE A 142 1.55 19.86 -0.62
CA ILE A 142 1.64 20.72 -1.80
C ILE A 142 1.96 22.13 -1.33
N ASN A 143 2.85 22.81 -2.04
CA ASN A 143 3.18 24.19 -1.77
C ASN A 143 1.93 25.07 -1.89
N GLU A 144 1.69 25.94 -0.91
CA GLU A 144 0.54 26.85 -0.86
C GLU A 144 0.38 27.76 -2.09
N SER A 145 1.47 27.99 -2.82
CA SER A 145 1.47 28.76 -4.08
C SER A 145 0.91 27.99 -5.29
N ALA A 146 0.77 26.67 -5.20
CA ALA A 146 0.26 25.84 -6.29
C ALA A 146 -1.27 25.89 -6.36
N LYS A 147 -1.80 26.10 -7.57
CA LYS A 147 -3.24 25.97 -7.83
C LYS A 147 -3.57 24.51 -8.10
N LEU A 148 -4.38 23.94 -7.22
CA LEU A 148 -4.83 22.56 -7.32
C LEU A 148 -6.10 22.46 -8.15
N VAL A 149 -6.25 21.36 -8.87
CA VAL A 149 -7.44 21.04 -9.65
C VAL A 149 -8.38 20.24 -8.75
N ASP A 150 -9.64 20.69 -8.62
CA ASP A 150 -10.59 20.10 -7.68
C ASP A 150 -10.87 18.62 -7.97
N THR A 151 -10.98 18.24 -9.24
CA THR A 151 -11.20 16.83 -9.64
C THR A 151 -10.07 15.94 -9.16
N PHE A 152 -8.81 16.39 -9.22
CA PHE A 152 -7.67 15.65 -8.70
C PHE A 152 -7.78 15.45 -7.18
N LEU A 153 -8.20 16.48 -6.43
CA LEU A 153 -8.37 16.39 -4.99
C LEU A 153 -9.52 15.44 -4.60
N GLU A 154 -10.60 15.44 -5.38
CA GLU A 154 -11.71 14.51 -5.21
C GLU A 154 -11.27 13.07 -5.51
N ASP A 155 -10.53 12.84 -6.60
CA ASP A 155 -10.08 11.52 -7.01
C ASP A 155 -9.10 10.92 -5.98
N VAL A 156 -8.08 11.66 -5.53
CA VAL A 156 -7.13 11.14 -4.53
C VAL A 156 -7.82 10.86 -3.18
N LYS A 157 -8.85 11.62 -2.83
CA LYS A 157 -9.65 11.38 -1.62
C LYS A 157 -10.54 10.14 -1.76
N ASN A 158 -11.27 10.02 -2.86
CA ASN A 158 -12.29 9.00 -3.04
C ASN A 158 -11.69 7.64 -3.43
N LEU A 159 -10.65 7.63 -4.25
CA LEU A 159 -10.02 6.39 -4.74
C LEU A 159 -8.89 5.91 -3.83
N TYR A 160 -8.16 6.82 -3.17
CA TYR A 160 -6.96 6.46 -2.40
C TYR A 160 -7.05 6.76 -0.90
N HIS A 161 -8.19 7.28 -0.43
CA HIS A 161 -8.41 7.73 0.95
C HIS A 161 -7.34 8.72 1.44
N SER A 162 -6.79 9.49 0.51
CA SER A 162 -5.65 10.36 0.75
C SER A 162 -6.08 11.73 1.26
N LYS A 163 -5.16 12.40 1.95
CA LYS A 163 -5.32 13.80 2.36
C LYS A 163 -4.33 14.67 1.61
N ALA A 164 -4.81 15.80 1.12
CA ALA A 164 -3.96 16.86 0.58
C ALA A 164 -3.81 17.97 1.63
N PHE A 165 -2.57 18.39 1.85
CA PHE A 165 -2.19 19.43 2.79
C PHE A 165 -1.50 20.55 2.01
N SER A 166 -2.02 21.77 2.16
CA SER A 166 -1.32 22.97 1.71
C SER A 166 -0.29 23.36 2.77
N ILE A 167 0.99 23.37 2.42
CA ILE A 167 2.10 23.69 3.33
C ILE A 167 3.09 24.67 2.69
N ASN A 168 3.80 25.42 3.52
CA ASN A 168 4.88 26.29 3.08
C ASN A 168 6.23 25.56 3.22
N PHE A 169 6.81 25.14 2.10
CA PHE A 169 8.11 24.45 2.09
C PHE A 169 9.31 25.37 2.35
N ARG A 170 9.14 26.70 2.23
CA ARG A 170 10.21 27.65 2.58
C ARG A 170 10.55 27.61 4.07
N ASP A 171 9.57 27.27 4.90
CA ASP A 171 9.81 26.87 6.29
C ASP A 171 10.04 25.35 6.34
N ALA A 172 11.26 24.95 5.98
CA ALA A 172 11.62 23.53 5.84
C ALA A 172 11.44 22.74 7.15
N GLU A 173 11.70 23.37 8.31
CA GLU A 173 11.54 22.72 9.61
C GLU A 173 10.07 22.46 9.94
N GLU A 174 9.19 23.46 9.75
CA GLU A 174 7.76 23.28 9.97
C GLU A 174 7.13 22.33 8.94
N ALA A 175 7.56 22.39 7.68
CA ALA A 175 7.12 21.47 6.63
C ALA A 175 7.53 20.02 6.94
N LYS A 176 8.79 19.80 7.32
CA LYS A 176 9.30 18.49 7.78
C LYS A 176 8.51 17.98 8.98
N LYS A 177 8.27 18.84 9.98
CA LYS A 177 7.48 18.51 11.18
C LYS A 177 6.06 18.07 10.80
N LYS A 178 5.35 18.83 9.94
CA LYS A 178 3.99 18.47 9.49
C LYS A 178 3.95 17.11 8.78
N ILE A 179 4.96 16.82 7.95
CA ILE A 179 5.05 15.53 7.26
C ILE A 179 5.29 14.39 8.25
N ASN A 180 6.25 14.54 9.16
CA ASN A 180 6.57 13.51 10.15
C ASN A 180 5.41 13.29 11.13
N ASP A 181 4.77 14.35 11.64
CA ASP A 181 3.60 14.27 12.54
C ASP A 181 2.44 13.49 11.88
N TYR A 182 2.22 13.69 10.57
CA TYR A 182 1.20 12.97 9.81
C TYR A 182 1.48 11.46 9.78
N VAL A 183 2.71 11.09 9.46
CA VAL A 183 3.15 9.68 9.36
C VAL A 183 3.18 9.03 10.73
N GLU A 184 3.68 9.72 11.75
CA GLU A 184 3.76 9.21 13.11
C GLU A 184 2.36 8.92 13.65
N LYS A 185 1.44 9.88 13.52
CA LYS A 185 0.04 9.69 13.92
C LYS A 185 -0.61 8.53 13.18
N GLY A 186 -0.41 8.46 11.86
CA GLY A 186 -0.98 7.42 11.01
C GLY A 186 -0.42 6.02 11.27
N SER A 187 0.85 5.93 11.65
CA SER A 187 1.54 4.67 11.96
C SER A 187 1.45 4.27 13.44
N HIS A 188 0.70 5.01 14.26
CA HIS A 188 0.59 4.82 15.71
C HIS A 188 1.96 4.88 16.42
N GLY A 189 2.80 5.84 16.03
CA GLY A 189 4.13 6.06 16.63
C GLY A 189 5.20 5.07 16.18
N LYS A 190 4.94 4.24 15.16
CA LYS A 190 5.90 3.22 14.69
C LYS A 190 6.88 3.75 13.66
N ILE A 191 6.49 4.77 12.90
CA ILE A 191 7.35 5.45 11.93
C ILE A 191 7.51 6.88 12.41
N VAL A 192 8.69 7.18 12.93
CA VAL A 192 9.12 8.51 13.36
C VAL A 192 10.24 8.99 12.45
N ASP A 193 10.36 10.31 12.28
CA ASP A 193 11.44 10.95 11.52
C ASP A 193 11.64 10.36 10.10
N LEU A 194 10.53 10.14 9.38
CA LEU A 194 10.57 9.62 8.00
C LEU A 194 11.38 10.54 7.08
N VAL A 195 11.13 11.84 7.17
CA VAL A 195 11.85 12.88 6.43
C VAL A 195 12.91 13.47 7.35
N LYS A 196 14.18 13.33 6.95
CA LYS A 196 15.34 13.88 7.67
C LYS A 196 15.67 15.30 7.22
N ASP A 197 15.73 15.47 5.90
CA ASP A 197 16.06 16.71 5.22
C ASP A 197 14.98 17.02 4.19
N LEU A 198 14.66 18.30 4.01
CA LEU A 198 13.67 18.79 3.07
C LEU A 198 14.19 20.06 2.42
N ASP A 199 14.18 20.10 1.09
CA ASP A 199 14.62 21.28 0.33
C ASP A 199 13.54 22.39 0.40
N GLN A 200 13.97 23.64 0.58
CA GLN A 200 13.07 24.79 0.59
C GLN A 200 12.40 25.04 -0.77
N ASP A 201 13.02 24.56 -1.85
CA ASP A 201 12.48 24.64 -3.21
C ASP A 201 11.50 23.49 -3.52
N THR A 202 11.20 22.63 -2.54
CA THR A 202 10.18 21.58 -2.69
C THR A 202 8.81 22.20 -3.00
N VAL A 203 8.16 21.72 -4.06
CA VAL A 203 6.81 22.16 -4.45
C VAL A 203 5.74 21.10 -4.14
N PHE A 204 6.16 19.84 -4.03
CA PHE A 204 5.29 18.69 -3.84
C PHE A 204 6.05 17.57 -3.14
N ALA A 205 5.45 16.99 -2.10
CA ALA A 205 5.91 15.77 -1.46
C ALA A 205 4.76 14.77 -1.33
N LEU A 206 4.99 13.55 -1.81
CA LEU A 206 4.07 12.44 -1.69
C LEU A 206 4.58 11.46 -0.64
N VAL A 207 3.74 11.17 0.34
CA VAL A 207 4.09 10.31 1.48
C VAL A 207 3.11 9.16 1.55
N ASN A 208 3.61 7.94 1.54
CA ASN A 208 2.85 6.74 1.86
C ASN A 208 3.47 6.04 3.07
N TYR A 209 2.63 5.54 3.97
CA TYR A 209 3.07 4.66 5.05
C TYR A 209 2.16 3.43 5.13
N ILE A 210 2.74 2.34 5.63
CA ILE A 210 2.01 1.14 6.01
C ILE A 210 2.60 0.59 7.31
N SER A 211 1.72 0.22 8.25
CA SER A 211 2.07 -0.38 9.53
C SER A 211 1.24 -1.63 9.71
N PHE A 212 1.89 -2.77 9.96
CA PHE A 212 1.22 -4.03 10.21
C PHE A 212 1.67 -4.61 11.56
N LYS A 213 0.70 -5.11 12.31
CA LYS A 213 0.91 -5.84 13.56
C LYS A 213 -0.06 -7.00 13.62
N VAL A 214 0.49 -8.21 13.61
CA VAL A 214 -0.28 -9.45 13.77
C VAL A 214 -0.38 -9.76 15.26
N LEU A 215 -1.59 -10.04 15.74
CA LEU A 215 -1.76 -10.60 17.08
C LEU A 215 -1.48 -12.10 17.01
N PRO A 216 -0.63 -12.65 17.90
CA PRO A 216 -0.24 -14.04 17.81
C PRO A 216 -1.45 -14.95 18.05
N ILE A 217 -1.84 -15.71 17.03
CA ILE A 217 -2.90 -16.74 17.12
C ILE A 217 -2.39 -17.97 17.91
N TYR A 218 -1.06 -18.16 17.97
CA TYR A 218 -0.38 -19.09 18.88
C TYR A 218 1.01 -18.54 19.20
N ILE A 219 1.28 -18.22 20.48
CA ILE A 219 2.65 -17.94 20.92
C ILE A 219 3.33 -19.30 21.06
N CYS A 220 4.25 -19.64 20.15
CA CYS A 220 5.16 -20.76 20.38
C CYS A 220 5.94 -20.46 21.68
N PRO A 221 5.73 -21.20 22.78
CA PRO A 221 6.28 -20.83 24.10
C PRO A 221 7.81 -20.76 24.11
N ASN A 222 8.45 -21.46 23.16
CA ASN A 222 9.89 -21.64 23.03
C ASN A 222 10.49 -20.98 21.78
N CYS A 223 9.82 -20.02 21.12
CA CYS A 223 10.45 -19.25 20.04
C CYS A 223 11.12 -17.97 20.59
N PRO A 224 12.45 -17.92 20.71
CA PRO A 224 13.17 -16.74 21.21
C PRO A 224 13.07 -15.52 20.27
N PHE A 225 12.69 -15.70 19.01
CA PHE A 225 12.65 -14.64 18.00
C PHE A 225 11.46 -13.67 18.12
N LEU A 226 10.35 -14.07 18.77
CA LEU A 226 9.16 -13.21 18.90
C LEU A 226 9.11 -12.39 20.20
N LYS A 227 10.01 -12.64 21.16
CA LYS A 227 10.02 -11.92 22.45
C LYS A 227 10.73 -10.55 22.42
N ARG A 228 11.35 -10.16 21.29
CA ARG A 228 12.20 -8.95 21.22
C ARG A 228 11.71 -7.81 20.31
N THR A 229 10.52 -7.93 19.72
CA THR A 229 10.01 -6.90 18.78
C THR A 229 8.60 -6.42 19.12
N ILE A 230 8.23 -6.43 20.41
CA ILE A 230 7.03 -5.76 20.91
C ILE A 230 7.46 -4.59 21.79
#